data_AF-A0A7R9AHY7-F1
#
_entry.id   AF-A0A7R9AHY7-F1
#
_cell.length_a   1.000
_cell.length_b   1.000
_cell.length_c   1.000
_cell.angle_alpha   90.00
_cell.angle_beta   90.00
_cell.angle_gamma   90.00
#
_symmetry.space_group_name_H-M   'P 1'
#
loop_
_entity.id
_entity.type
_entity.pdbx_description
1 polymer ?
#
loop_
_entity_poly.entity_id
_entity_poly.type
_entity_poly.pdbx_seq_one_letter_code
_entity_poly.pdbx_strand_id
1 'polypeptide(L)'
;LFGNNETPASQNIKGDKFVGKYYVEFENQLKREAQNLKDNEQTPIMIKAQELLQKWEEGDEETLELWRKMNNWVYEGFNKTYNKLGVDFDVVQYESNTYLLGKEIIKIGLEKGVFYKKDDGSIWCDLSDVGLDEKIVQRADGTSVYITQDLGTATERFKDFDLDRIIYTVGNEQDYHFKVLFAILKKLGFSWSDQLEHLSYGMVDLPDGKMKSREGTVIDADDIMQEMYLEAEKKSLELGKLEGFTQEEKNNLYEKIGIDGSGKSTQAKFLEEFLSSKNETYLTCEPTFNPIGQMIRDIFSGKINSNNHVITGLFVADRLDHILNEYYGIISKLEKGINVISDRYYFSSFAYQGAHVPFDWV
;
A
#
# COMPACT_ATOMS: atom_id res chain seq x y z
N LEU A 1 -29.08 9.72 9.15
CA LEU A 1 -29.89 10.64 8.30
C LEU A 1 -30.27 10.02 6.96
N PHE A 2 -29.31 9.56 6.16
CA PHE A 2 -29.59 8.97 4.83
C PHE A 2 -29.48 7.44 4.79
N GLY A 3 -28.95 6.85 5.86
CA GLY A 3 -28.61 5.43 5.93
C GLY A 3 -29.78 4.47 6.07
N ASN A 4 -30.94 4.88 6.59
CA ASN A 4 -32.09 4.01 6.87
C ASN A 4 -31.76 2.67 7.57
N ASN A 5 -30.74 2.65 8.43
CA ASN A 5 -30.18 1.44 9.06
C ASN A 5 -29.68 0.38 8.06
N GLU A 6 -29.38 0.76 6.83
CA GLU A 6 -28.67 -0.08 5.87
C GLU A 6 -27.32 -0.49 6.44
N THR A 7 -26.92 -1.70 6.06
CA THR A 7 -25.60 -2.27 6.31
C THR A 7 -25.03 -2.77 4.98
N PRO A 8 -23.69 -2.95 4.88
CA PRO A 8 -23.08 -3.58 3.71
C PRO A 8 -23.75 -4.90 3.34
N ALA A 9 -24.05 -5.74 4.34
CA ALA A 9 -24.72 -7.02 4.17
C ALA A 9 -26.15 -6.88 3.61
N SER A 10 -26.96 -5.96 4.14
CA SER A 10 -28.34 -5.76 3.65
C SER A 10 -28.41 -5.25 2.21
N GLN A 11 -27.37 -4.56 1.75
CA GLN A 11 -27.29 -4.01 0.39
C GLN A 11 -26.52 -4.93 -0.56
N ASN A 12 -25.90 -6.00 -0.05
CA ASN A 12 -24.97 -6.86 -0.78
C ASN A 12 -23.84 -6.05 -1.47
N ILE A 13 -23.30 -5.06 -0.75
CA ILE A 13 -22.19 -4.20 -1.20
C ILE A 13 -21.01 -4.41 -0.25
N LYS A 14 -19.79 -4.35 -0.79
CA LYS A 14 -18.55 -4.39 -0.02
C LYS A 14 -18.47 -3.21 0.97
N GLY A 15 -17.92 -3.42 2.18
CA GLY A 15 -18.03 -2.46 3.27
C GLY A 15 -17.40 -1.09 3.02
N ASP A 16 -16.22 -1.04 2.42
CA ASP A 16 -15.55 0.18 1.95
C ASP A 16 -16.36 0.90 0.85
N LYS A 17 -16.90 0.17 -0.14
CA LYS A 17 -17.78 0.75 -1.17
C LYS A 17 -19.09 1.29 -0.54
N PHE A 18 -19.62 0.62 0.47
CA PHE A 18 -20.81 1.06 1.20
C PHE A 18 -20.55 2.36 1.96
N VAL A 19 -19.43 2.48 2.67
CA VAL A 19 -19.07 3.73 3.36
C VAL A 19 -18.77 4.84 2.34
N GLY A 20 -18.07 4.53 1.25
CA GLY A 20 -17.80 5.44 0.14
C GLY A 20 -19.07 6.01 -0.50
N LYS A 21 -20.12 5.19 -0.69
CA LYS A 21 -21.45 5.64 -1.16
C LYS A 21 -22.01 6.78 -0.29
N TYR A 22 -21.93 6.65 1.04
CA TYR A 22 -22.44 7.68 1.94
C TYR A 22 -21.52 8.90 2.05
N TYR A 23 -20.22 8.74 1.81
CA TYR A 23 -19.32 9.88 1.63
C TYR A 23 -19.71 10.73 0.42
N VAL A 24 -19.99 10.09 -0.73
CA VAL A 24 -20.48 10.79 -1.92
C VAL A 24 -21.84 11.45 -1.68
N GLU A 25 -22.76 10.78 -0.97
CA GLU A 25 -24.06 11.37 -0.64
C GLU A 25 -23.93 12.57 0.31
N PHE A 26 -23.02 12.51 1.28
CA PHE A 26 -22.69 13.66 2.14
C PHE A 26 -22.18 14.85 1.30
N GLU A 27 -21.23 14.64 0.40
CA GLU A 27 -20.70 15.68 -0.48
C GLU A 27 -21.77 16.25 -1.42
N ASN A 28 -22.66 15.41 -1.95
CA ASN A 28 -23.78 15.86 -2.78
C ASN A 28 -24.76 16.71 -1.97
N GLN A 29 -25.05 16.32 -0.73
CA GLN A 29 -25.92 17.10 0.15
C GLN A 29 -25.27 18.42 0.54
N LEU A 30 -23.97 18.41 0.87
CA LEU A 30 -23.18 19.61 1.15
C LEU A 30 -23.24 20.58 -0.03
N LYS A 31 -23.01 20.10 -1.26
CA LYS A 31 -23.13 20.92 -2.48
C LYS A 31 -24.52 21.51 -2.64
N ARG A 32 -25.60 20.74 -2.39
CA ARG A 32 -26.99 21.24 -2.48
C ARG A 32 -27.27 22.34 -1.45
N GLU A 33 -26.87 22.15 -0.20
CA GLU A 33 -27.09 23.12 0.87
C GLU A 33 -26.21 24.38 0.72
N ALA A 34 -25.01 24.22 0.17
CA ALA A 34 -24.06 25.30 -0.06
C ALA A 34 -24.44 26.24 -1.22
N GLN A 35 -25.36 25.85 -2.12
CA GLN A 35 -25.71 26.65 -3.33
C GLN A 35 -26.10 28.10 -3.03
N ASN A 36 -26.61 28.39 -1.83
CA ASN A 36 -27.05 29.72 -1.41
C ASN A 36 -26.25 30.30 -0.24
N LEU A 37 -25.12 29.69 0.13
CA LEU A 37 -24.27 30.12 1.24
C LEU A 37 -22.90 30.56 0.72
N LYS A 38 -22.32 31.58 1.36
CA LYS A 38 -20.94 32.02 1.07
C LYS A 38 -19.89 31.10 1.68
N ASP A 39 -20.30 30.32 2.67
CA ASP A 39 -19.44 29.48 3.48
C ASP A 39 -20.10 28.11 3.68
N ASN A 40 -19.40 27.07 3.26
CA ASN A 40 -19.88 25.69 3.35
C ASN A 40 -19.96 25.23 4.81
N GLU A 41 -19.19 25.85 5.72
CA GLU A 41 -19.19 25.51 7.15
C GLU A 41 -20.53 25.85 7.83
N GLN A 42 -21.33 26.73 7.23
CA GLN A 42 -22.65 27.13 7.76
C GLN A 42 -23.79 26.24 7.26
N THR A 43 -23.50 25.24 6.42
CA THR A 43 -24.53 24.32 5.94
C THR A 43 -25.03 23.43 7.08
N PRO A 44 -26.36 23.15 7.16
CA PRO A 44 -26.92 22.25 8.16
C PRO A 44 -26.22 20.90 8.25
N ILE A 45 -25.78 20.34 7.12
CA ILE A 45 -25.08 19.04 7.10
C ILE A 45 -23.66 19.13 7.68
N MET A 46 -22.95 20.24 7.46
CA MET A 46 -21.61 20.45 8.01
C MET A 46 -21.67 20.74 9.51
N ILE A 47 -22.66 21.51 9.97
CA ILE A 47 -22.90 21.74 11.40
C ILE A 47 -23.11 20.40 12.13
N LYS A 48 -23.92 19.50 11.57
CA LYS A 48 -24.12 18.16 12.14
C LYS A 48 -22.84 17.30 12.13
N ALA A 49 -22.02 17.43 11.10
CA ALA A 49 -20.72 16.74 11.05
C ALA A 49 -19.78 17.27 12.14
N GLN A 50 -19.76 18.58 12.37
CA GLN A 50 -19.00 19.20 13.47
C GLN A 50 -19.53 18.77 14.85
N GLU A 51 -20.84 18.71 15.05
CA GLU A 51 -21.47 18.19 16.28
C GLU A 51 -21.07 16.73 16.55
N LEU A 52 -21.05 15.87 15.51
CA LEU A 52 -20.60 14.49 15.64
C LEU A 52 -19.10 14.40 15.96
N LEU A 53 -18.27 15.27 15.37
CA LEU A 53 -16.84 15.33 15.70
C LEU A 53 -16.62 15.72 17.16
N GLN A 54 -17.34 16.73 17.67
CA GLN A 54 -17.26 17.13 19.08
C GLN A 54 -17.65 15.98 20.02
N LYS A 55 -18.76 15.28 19.73
CA LYS A 55 -19.16 14.09 20.49
C LYS A 55 -18.09 13.00 20.49
N TRP A 56 -17.46 12.78 19.33
CA TRP A 56 -16.36 11.81 19.22
C TRP A 56 -15.15 12.21 20.08
N GLU A 57 -14.77 13.49 20.08
CA GLU A 57 -13.68 14.03 20.90
C GLU A 57 -13.98 13.97 22.41
N GLU A 58 -15.24 14.19 22.79
CA GLU A 58 -15.72 14.07 24.18
C GLU A 58 -15.85 12.61 24.64
N GLY A 59 -15.72 11.64 23.73
CA GLY A 59 -15.80 10.22 24.04
C GLY A 59 -17.22 9.67 24.18
N ASP A 60 -18.19 10.28 23.51
CA ASP A 60 -19.59 9.80 23.45
C ASP A 60 -19.65 8.35 22.94
N GLU A 61 -20.24 7.47 23.75
CA GLU A 61 -20.18 6.02 23.52
C GLU A 61 -20.92 5.60 22.25
N GLU A 62 -22.10 6.19 21.96
CA GLU A 62 -22.88 5.90 20.76
C GLU A 62 -22.12 6.33 19.48
N THR A 63 -21.53 7.53 19.51
CA THR A 63 -20.75 8.06 18.39
C THR A 63 -19.49 7.22 18.14
N LEU A 64 -18.77 6.83 19.21
CA LEU A 64 -17.59 5.97 19.11
C LEU A 64 -17.95 4.56 18.60
N GLU A 65 -19.06 3.97 19.06
CA GLU A 65 -19.51 2.66 18.59
C GLU A 65 -19.85 2.70 17.09
N LEU A 66 -20.58 3.71 16.65
CA LEU A 66 -20.89 3.91 15.23
C LEU A 66 -19.61 4.10 14.40
N TRP A 67 -18.67 4.92 14.88
CA TRP A 67 -17.38 5.14 14.21
C TRP A 67 -16.57 3.85 14.08
N ARG A 68 -16.44 3.06 15.16
CA ARG A 68 -15.76 1.76 15.14
C ARG A 68 -16.43 0.79 14.16
N LYS A 69 -17.76 0.74 14.16
CA LYS A 69 -18.55 -0.10 13.26
C LYS A 69 -18.31 0.26 11.79
N MET A 70 -18.32 1.55 11.45
CA MET A 70 -18.06 2.02 10.08
C MET A 70 -16.63 1.70 9.65
N ASN A 71 -15.64 1.96 10.51
CA ASN A 71 -14.25 1.63 10.21
C ASN A 71 -14.04 0.13 10.01
N ASN A 72 -14.67 -0.71 10.83
CA ASN A 72 -14.56 -2.15 10.69
C ASN A 72 -15.10 -2.62 9.32
N TRP A 73 -16.21 -2.06 8.83
CA TRP A 73 -16.69 -2.35 7.48
C TRP A 73 -15.69 -1.98 6.39
N VAL A 74 -15.01 -0.83 6.53
CA VAL A 74 -13.97 -0.41 5.59
C VAL A 74 -12.79 -1.38 5.63
N TYR A 75 -12.29 -1.72 6.82
CA TYR A 75 -11.16 -2.64 6.98
C TYR A 75 -11.48 -4.05 6.47
N GLU A 76 -12.66 -4.59 6.77
CA GLU A 76 -13.12 -5.86 6.19
C GLU A 76 -13.20 -5.81 4.66
N GLY A 77 -13.61 -4.66 4.12
CA GLY A 77 -13.58 -4.39 2.69
C GLY A 77 -12.15 -4.43 2.13
N PHE A 78 -11.26 -3.59 2.66
CA PHE A 78 -9.87 -3.53 2.22
C PHE A 78 -9.15 -4.87 2.35
N ASN A 79 -9.37 -5.62 3.44
CA ASN A 79 -8.80 -6.95 3.62
C ASN A 79 -9.21 -7.92 2.50
N LYS A 80 -10.45 -7.83 1.98
CA LYS A 80 -10.84 -8.63 0.80
C LYS A 80 -10.03 -8.27 -0.44
N THR A 81 -9.74 -7.00 -0.65
CA THR A 81 -8.90 -6.53 -1.77
C THR A 81 -7.44 -6.94 -1.58
N TYR A 82 -6.88 -6.73 -0.39
CA TYR A 82 -5.50 -7.10 -0.07
C TYR A 82 -5.28 -8.61 -0.20
N ASN A 83 -6.18 -9.43 0.34
CA ASN A 83 -6.11 -10.90 0.20
C ASN A 83 -6.13 -11.32 -1.28
N LYS A 84 -6.97 -10.70 -2.10
CA LYS A 84 -6.99 -10.96 -3.55
C LYS A 84 -5.68 -10.58 -4.22
N LEU A 85 -5.05 -9.48 -3.79
CA LEU A 85 -3.76 -9.03 -4.29
C LEU A 85 -2.57 -9.84 -3.72
N GLY A 86 -2.79 -10.70 -2.74
CA GLY A 86 -1.73 -11.40 -2.00
C GLY A 86 -0.88 -10.45 -1.16
N VAL A 87 -1.49 -9.41 -0.60
CA VAL A 87 -0.86 -8.43 0.29
C VAL A 87 -1.29 -8.71 1.72
N ASP A 88 -0.31 -8.86 2.60
CA ASP A 88 -0.50 -9.06 4.03
C ASP A 88 0.29 -7.98 4.80
N PHE A 89 -0.15 -7.68 6.02
CA PHE A 89 0.50 -6.70 6.89
C PHE A 89 0.79 -7.34 8.24
N ASP A 90 2.04 -7.26 8.69
CA ASP A 90 2.43 -7.73 10.03
C ASP A 90 1.86 -6.84 11.14
N VAL A 91 1.81 -5.53 10.89
CA VAL A 91 1.40 -4.52 11.86
C VAL A 91 0.57 -3.44 11.18
N VAL A 92 -0.59 -3.13 11.77
CA VAL A 92 -1.44 -1.99 11.40
C VAL A 92 -1.32 -0.93 12.49
N GLN A 93 -0.69 0.21 12.18
CA GLN A 93 -0.57 1.34 13.09
C GLN A 93 -1.63 2.41 12.77
N TYR A 94 -2.25 2.96 13.81
CA TYR A 94 -3.26 4.01 13.69
C TYR A 94 -2.69 5.35 14.17
N GLU A 95 -2.87 6.42 13.40
CA GLU A 95 -2.39 7.78 13.74
C GLU A 95 -2.93 8.28 15.08
N SER A 96 -4.10 7.79 15.51
CA SER A 96 -4.69 8.08 16.81
C SER A 96 -3.82 7.64 17.99
N ASN A 97 -2.83 6.76 17.77
CA ASN A 97 -1.94 6.27 18.82
C ASN A 97 -0.66 7.11 18.93
N THR A 98 -0.20 7.71 17.82
CA THR A 98 1.13 8.37 17.75
C THR A 98 1.10 9.87 18.04
N TYR A 99 -0.09 10.48 18.16
CA TYR A 99 -0.21 11.93 18.37
C TYR A 99 0.41 12.42 19.69
N LEU A 100 0.35 11.62 20.77
CA LEU A 100 0.94 11.97 22.06
C LEU A 100 2.45 12.02 21.98
N LEU A 101 3.05 11.01 21.33
CA LEU A 101 4.48 10.91 21.13
C LEU A 101 4.99 12.09 20.27
N GLY A 102 4.25 12.46 19.23
CA GLY A 102 4.54 13.66 18.44
C GLY A 102 4.64 14.93 19.30
N LYS A 103 3.70 15.14 20.23
CA LYS A 103 3.73 16.29 21.16
C LYS A 103 4.92 16.25 22.12
N GLU A 104 5.33 15.07 22.57
CA GLU A 104 6.54 14.90 23.39
C GLU A 104 7.80 15.29 22.62
N ILE A 105 7.91 14.89 21.35
CA ILE A 105 9.02 15.26 20.47
C ILE A 105 9.11 16.78 20.29
N ILE A 106 7.97 17.48 20.20
CA ILE A 106 7.97 18.95 20.12
C ILE A 106 8.58 19.58 21.39
N LYS A 107 8.25 19.05 22.57
CA LYS A 107 8.85 19.53 23.83
C LYS A 107 10.36 19.32 23.84
N ILE A 108 10.82 18.13 23.46
CA ILE A 108 12.26 17.81 23.36
C ILE A 108 12.96 18.73 22.36
N GLY A 109 12.34 18.99 21.21
CA GLY A 109 12.91 19.88 20.19
C GLY A 109 13.00 21.34 20.63
N LEU A 110 12.04 21.83 21.42
CA LEU A 110 12.12 23.15 22.06
C LEU A 110 13.27 23.21 23.08
N GLU A 111 13.40 22.20 23.94
CA GLU A 111 14.47 22.12 24.95
C GLU A 111 15.87 22.07 24.32
N LYS A 112 16.01 21.39 23.17
CA LYS A 112 17.24 21.32 22.38
C LYS A 112 17.52 22.56 21.53
N GLY A 113 16.58 23.51 21.45
CA GLY A 113 16.68 24.70 20.58
C GLY A 113 16.56 24.38 19.08
N VAL A 114 16.07 23.20 18.71
CA VAL A 114 15.80 22.81 17.31
C VAL A 114 14.50 23.45 16.82
N PHE A 115 13.53 23.59 17.73
CA PHE A 115 12.28 24.29 17.48
C PHE A 115 12.26 25.63 18.20
N TYR A 116 11.51 26.58 17.66
CA TYR A 116 11.30 27.89 18.26
C TYR A 116 9.83 28.29 18.17
N LYS A 117 9.41 29.17 19.09
CA LYS A 117 8.04 29.66 19.17
C LYS A 117 7.95 31.05 18.53
N LYS A 118 6.96 31.26 17.66
CA LYS A 118 6.65 32.58 17.07
C LYS A 118 5.73 33.38 18.01
N ASP A 119 5.58 34.68 17.73
CA ASP A 119 4.80 35.62 18.55
C ASP A 119 3.31 35.22 18.69
N ASP A 120 2.75 34.56 17.66
CA ASP A 120 1.37 34.05 17.65
C ASP A 120 1.19 32.80 18.52
N GLY A 121 2.27 32.23 19.05
CA GLY A 121 2.27 31.04 19.88
C GLY A 121 2.49 29.73 19.14
N SER A 122 2.58 29.74 17.81
CA SER A 122 2.89 28.56 17.00
C SER A 122 4.36 28.14 17.12
N ILE A 123 4.65 26.85 16.91
CA ILE A 123 6.01 26.29 17.01
C ILE A 123 6.50 25.89 15.62
N TRP A 124 7.74 26.26 15.30
CA TRP A 124 8.36 26.11 13.99
C TRP A 124 9.75 25.50 14.09
N CYS A 125 10.18 24.89 12.99
CA CYS A 125 11.55 24.46 12.74
C CYS A 125 12.09 25.22 11.53
N ASP A 126 13.22 25.91 11.70
CA ASP A 126 13.95 26.51 10.58
C ASP A 126 14.84 25.43 9.96
N LEU A 127 14.74 25.26 8.64
CA LEU A 127 15.52 24.28 7.86
C LEU A 127 16.30 24.96 6.71
N SER A 128 16.45 26.28 6.77
CA SER A 128 17.12 27.07 5.73
C SER A 128 18.60 26.70 5.56
N ASP A 129 19.25 26.22 6.61
CA ASP A 129 20.62 25.70 6.61
C ASP A 129 20.81 24.45 5.73
N VAL A 130 19.74 23.71 5.47
CA VAL A 130 19.73 22.54 4.55
C VAL A 130 18.97 22.84 3.25
N GLY A 131 18.67 24.11 2.98
CA GLY A 131 18.01 24.55 1.75
C GLY A 131 16.50 24.28 1.70
N LEU A 132 15.86 24.12 2.86
CA LEU A 132 14.41 23.95 3.00
C LEU A 132 13.78 25.14 3.73
N ASP A 133 12.46 25.32 3.63
CA ASP A 133 11.75 26.42 4.28
C ASP A 133 11.47 26.14 5.76
N GLU A 134 11.05 27.17 6.49
CA GLU A 134 10.55 27.00 7.84
C GLU A 134 9.27 26.14 7.84
N LYS A 135 9.21 25.15 8.73
CA LYS A 135 8.05 24.26 8.86
C LYS A 135 7.37 24.46 10.20
N ILE A 136 6.06 24.70 10.18
CA ILE A 136 5.21 24.64 11.37
C ILE A 136 5.12 23.19 11.86
N VAL A 137 5.37 22.99 13.16
CA VAL A 137 5.31 21.68 13.84
C VAL A 137 4.27 21.65 14.96
N GLN A 138 3.69 22.79 15.33
CA GLN A 138 2.50 22.88 16.17
C GLN A 138 1.79 24.21 15.92
N ARG A 139 0.46 24.18 15.79
CA ARG A 139 -0.35 25.40 15.63
C ARG A 139 -0.44 26.19 16.94
N ALA A 140 -0.83 27.46 16.84
CA ALA A 140 -0.96 28.35 17.99
C ALA A 140 -1.99 27.88 19.03
N ASP A 141 -3.03 27.18 18.58
CA ASP A 141 -4.05 26.53 19.41
C ASP A 141 -3.57 25.22 20.10
N GLY A 142 -2.32 24.81 19.86
CA GLY A 142 -1.72 23.59 20.38
C GLY A 142 -2.03 22.33 19.57
N THR A 143 -2.77 22.46 18.47
CA THR A 143 -3.14 21.33 17.60
C THR A 143 -1.92 20.86 16.80
N SER A 144 -1.73 19.54 16.78
CA SER A 144 -0.66 18.90 15.99
C SER A 144 -0.96 19.02 14.50
N VAL A 145 0.08 19.08 13.67
CA VAL A 145 -0.01 19.00 12.21
C VAL A 145 0.52 17.63 11.75
N TYR A 146 0.27 17.26 10.49
CA TYR A 146 0.70 15.96 9.95
C TYR A 146 2.17 15.63 10.20
N ILE A 147 3.07 16.61 10.01
CA ILE A 147 4.50 16.40 10.27
C ILE A 147 4.77 16.00 11.74
N THR A 148 3.99 16.52 12.71
CA THR A 148 4.11 16.16 14.13
C THR A 148 3.72 14.71 14.38
N GLN A 149 2.67 14.24 13.71
CA GLN A 149 2.21 12.85 13.82
C GLN A 149 3.27 11.91 13.22
N ASP A 150 3.82 12.24 12.05
CA ASP A 150 4.86 11.44 11.40
C ASP A 150 6.16 11.40 12.19
N LEU A 151 6.54 12.48 12.88
CA LEU A 151 7.66 12.47 13.82
C LEU A 151 7.43 11.44 14.94
N GLY A 152 6.20 11.41 15.48
CA GLY A 152 5.78 10.42 16.47
C GLY A 152 5.87 9.01 15.90
N THR A 153 5.21 8.76 14.77
CA THR A 153 5.15 7.43 14.13
C THR A 153 6.53 6.90 13.77
N ALA A 154 7.42 7.72 13.21
CA ALA A 154 8.80 7.30 12.91
C ALA A 154 9.56 6.90 14.17
N THR A 155 9.42 7.68 15.25
CA THR A 155 10.09 7.41 16.52
C THR A 155 9.54 6.17 17.21
N GLU A 156 8.22 5.94 17.14
CA GLU A 156 7.57 4.73 17.66
C GLU A 156 8.11 3.48 16.96
N ARG A 157 8.22 3.50 15.63
CA ARG A 157 8.73 2.35 14.86
C ARG A 157 10.14 1.93 15.27
N PHE A 158 11.08 2.86 15.41
CA PHE A 158 12.44 2.53 15.87
C PHE A 158 12.53 2.19 17.35
N LYS A 159 11.51 2.52 18.13
CA LYS A 159 11.45 2.16 19.56
C LYS A 159 10.88 0.75 19.75
N ASP A 160 9.85 0.42 18.97
CA ASP A 160 9.08 -0.81 19.11
C ASP A 160 9.71 -1.98 18.35
N PHE A 161 10.53 -1.68 17.33
CA PHE A 161 11.17 -2.67 16.47
C PHE A 161 12.68 -2.42 16.36
N ASP A 162 13.46 -3.51 16.27
CA ASP A 162 14.90 -3.47 15.98
C ASP A 162 15.09 -3.34 14.47
N LEU A 163 14.98 -2.11 13.97
CA LEU A 163 14.99 -1.80 12.54
C LEU A 163 16.33 -1.25 12.09
N ASP A 164 16.88 -1.83 11.03
CA ASP A 164 18.02 -1.25 10.31
C ASP A 164 17.60 -0.13 9.36
N ARG A 165 16.35 -0.16 8.85
CA ARG A 165 15.85 0.74 7.81
C ARG A 165 14.32 0.86 7.81
N ILE A 166 13.82 2.03 7.40
CA ILE A 166 12.42 2.23 7.01
C ILE A 166 12.33 2.82 5.60
N ILE A 167 11.58 2.15 4.74
CA ILE A 167 11.24 2.66 3.40
C ILE A 167 9.78 3.10 3.41
N TYR A 168 9.55 4.40 3.25
CA TYR A 168 8.23 4.97 3.05
C TYR A 168 7.85 4.88 1.58
N THR A 169 6.83 4.09 1.23
CA THR A 169 6.33 3.99 -0.15
C THR A 169 5.11 4.90 -0.30
N VAL A 170 5.32 6.11 -0.82
CA VAL A 170 4.28 7.16 -0.87
C VAL A 170 4.38 7.94 -2.18
N GLY A 171 3.25 8.42 -2.70
CA GLY A 171 3.17 9.21 -3.93
C GLY A 171 4.05 10.47 -3.93
N ASN A 172 4.49 10.87 -5.12
CA ASN A 172 5.45 11.95 -5.32
C ASN A 172 4.94 13.34 -4.91
N GLU A 173 3.63 13.53 -4.73
CA GLU A 173 3.09 14.75 -4.14
C GLU A 173 3.60 15.01 -2.71
N GLN A 174 4.12 14.00 -2.02
CA GLN A 174 4.67 14.11 -0.66
C GLN A 174 6.21 14.19 -0.61
N ASP A 175 6.91 14.30 -1.74
CA ASP A 175 8.39 14.34 -1.78
C ASP A 175 8.98 15.42 -0.86
N TYR A 176 8.42 16.63 -0.89
CA TYR A 176 8.89 17.72 -0.04
C TYR A 176 8.59 17.47 1.45
N HIS A 177 7.44 16.86 1.75
CA HIS A 177 7.07 16.51 3.12
C HIS A 177 8.07 15.55 3.76
N PHE A 178 8.46 14.48 3.05
CA PHE A 178 9.46 13.53 3.56
C PHE A 178 10.86 14.12 3.67
N LYS A 179 11.26 14.98 2.73
CA LYS A 179 12.53 15.74 2.85
C LYS A 179 12.57 16.57 4.13
N VAL A 180 11.50 17.28 4.43
CA VAL A 180 11.35 18.07 5.65
C VAL A 180 11.33 17.17 6.89
N LEU A 181 10.58 16.07 6.87
CA LEU A 181 10.50 15.11 7.98
C LEU A 181 11.88 14.56 8.35
N PHE A 182 12.63 14.07 7.36
CA PHE A 182 13.94 13.47 7.59
C PHE A 182 14.95 14.52 8.07
N ALA A 183 14.89 15.74 7.54
CA ALA A 183 15.73 16.85 8.00
C ALA A 183 15.45 17.22 9.47
N ILE A 184 14.18 17.27 9.87
CA ILE A 184 13.80 17.55 11.27
C ILE A 184 14.31 16.43 12.19
N LEU A 185 14.10 15.16 11.84
CA LEU A 185 14.56 14.03 12.64
C LEU A 185 16.08 14.03 12.80
N LYS A 186 16.81 14.38 11.74
CA LYS A 186 18.26 14.56 11.78
C LYS A 186 18.70 15.70 12.70
N LYS A 187 18.04 16.88 12.62
CA LYS A 187 18.32 18.01 13.53
C LYS A 187 18.01 17.70 14.99
N LEU A 188 16.99 16.89 15.27
CA LEU A 188 16.68 16.41 16.61
C LEU A 188 17.75 15.45 17.18
N GLY A 189 18.67 14.99 16.34
CA GLY A 189 19.81 14.16 16.72
C GLY A 189 19.48 12.67 16.83
N PHE A 190 18.44 12.19 16.13
CA PHE A 190 18.15 10.76 16.08
C PHE A 190 19.18 10.03 15.21
N SER A 191 19.92 9.08 15.80
CA SER A 191 21.00 8.36 15.11
C SER A 191 20.53 7.54 13.91
N TRP A 192 19.27 7.12 13.93
CA TRP A 192 18.62 6.35 12.86
C TRP A 192 18.02 7.21 11.76
N SER A 193 18.12 8.55 11.83
CA SER A 193 17.50 9.43 10.82
C SER A 193 18.03 9.19 9.39
N ASP A 194 19.28 8.73 9.27
CA ASP A 194 19.91 8.41 7.98
C ASP A 194 19.44 7.06 7.39
N GLN A 195 18.65 6.28 8.15
CA GLN A 195 18.07 5.00 7.74
C GLN A 195 16.63 5.14 7.20
N LEU A 196 16.16 6.38 7.02
CA LEU A 196 14.86 6.68 6.46
C LEU A 196 14.99 6.94 4.97
N GLU A 197 14.14 6.29 4.18
CA GLU A 197 14.12 6.43 2.73
C GLU A 197 12.68 6.62 2.24
N HIS A 198 12.50 7.44 1.20
CA HIS A 198 11.20 7.62 0.55
C HIS A 198 11.26 7.03 -0.85
N LEU A 199 10.57 5.91 -1.04
CA LEU A 199 10.30 5.31 -2.34
C LEU A 199 9.11 6.04 -2.96
N SER A 200 9.43 7.08 -3.73
CA SER A 200 8.46 7.92 -4.42
C SER A 200 7.92 7.25 -5.69
N TYR A 201 6.60 7.31 -5.91
CA TYR A 201 5.96 6.81 -7.13
C TYR A 201 5.02 7.86 -7.72
N GLY A 202 4.84 7.84 -9.05
CA GLY A 202 3.95 8.74 -9.76
C GLY A 202 2.49 8.32 -9.70
N MET A 203 1.58 9.27 -9.90
CA MET A 203 0.13 9.00 -9.95
C MET A 203 -0.27 8.26 -11.23
N VAL A 204 -1.31 7.44 -11.12
CA VAL A 204 -1.94 6.77 -12.27
C VAL A 204 -2.94 7.73 -12.92
N ASP A 205 -2.62 8.17 -14.14
CA ASP A 205 -3.53 8.97 -14.96
C ASP A 205 -4.39 8.06 -15.86
N LEU A 206 -5.67 8.39 -16.01
CA LEU A 206 -6.54 7.76 -17.01
C LEU A 206 -6.34 8.44 -18.37
N PRO A 207 -6.70 7.77 -19.48
CA PRO A 207 -6.69 8.39 -20.80
C PRO A 207 -7.48 9.72 -20.86
N ASP A 208 -8.54 9.83 -20.07
CA ASP A 208 -9.41 11.01 -19.97
C ASP A 208 -8.95 12.04 -18.91
N GLY A 209 -7.83 11.79 -18.21
CA GLY A 209 -7.22 12.68 -17.23
C GLY A 209 -7.06 12.08 -15.81
N LYS A 210 -6.78 12.94 -14.83
CA LYS A 210 -6.59 12.52 -13.42
C LYS A 210 -7.86 11.92 -12.82
N MET A 211 -7.72 10.86 -12.02
CA MET A 211 -8.83 10.31 -11.23
C MET A 211 -9.40 11.36 -10.27
N LYS A 212 -10.74 11.41 -10.13
CA LYS A 212 -11.42 12.38 -9.25
C LYS A 212 -12.46 11.69 -8.36
N SER A 213 -12.14 11.57 -7.08
CA SER A 213 -13.02 11.00 -6.06
C SER A 213 -14.35 11.74 -5.87
N ARG A 214 -14.36 13.05 -6.09
CA ARG A 214 -15.53 13.92 -5.83
C ARG A 214 -16.56 13.96 -6.97
N GLU A 215 -16.25 13.35 -8.11
CA GLU A 215 -17.12 13.30 -9.30
C GLU A 215 -17.65 11.87 -9.55
N GLY A 216 -17.28 10.89 -8.71
CA GLY A 216 -17.70 9.48 -8.85
C GLY A 216 -16.95 8.71 -9.96
N THR A 217 -15.93 9.34 -10.56
CA THR A 217 -15.08 8.75 -11.60
C THR A 217 -13.77 8.24 -10.99
N VAL A 218 -13.89 7.36 -9.99
CA VAL A 218 -12.77 6.61 -9.43
C VAL A 218 -12.84 5.22 -10.01
N ILE A 219 -11.72 4.75 -10.55
CA ILE A 219 -11.57 3.33 -10.84
C ILE A 219 -11.01 2.71 -9.57
N ASP A 220 -11.81 1.90 -8.90
CA ASP A 220 -11.37 1.21 -7.69
C ASP A 220 -10.36 0.12 -8.05
N ALA A 221 -9.48 -0.23 -7.10
CA ALA A 221 -8.57 -1.38 -7.28
C ALA A 221 -9.33 -2.68 -7.61
N ASP A 222 -10.53 -2.85 -7.05
CA ASP A 222 -11.41 -3.98 -7.36
C ASP A 222 -11.83 -4.02 -8.82
N ASP A 223 -12.09 -2.86 -9.43
CA ASP A 223 -12.55 -2.76 -10.81
C ASP A 223 -11.39 -3.06 -11.77
N ILE A 224 -10.18 -2.55 -11.47
CA ILE A 224 -8.95 -2.88 -12.21
C ILE A 224 -8.67 -4.39 -12.15
N MET A 225 -8.78 -5.00 -10.97
CA MET A 225 -8.59 -6.46 -10.83
C MET A 225 -9.60 -7.24 -11.65
N GLN A 226 -10.86 -6.80 -11.68
CA GLN A 226 -11.90 -7.44 -12.48
C GLN A 226 -11.62 -7.32 -13.98
N GLU A 227 -11.14 -6.17 -14.45
CA GLU A 227 -10.73 -6.00 -15.85
C GLU A 227 -9.55 -6.91 -16.21
N MET A 228 -8.54 -6.99 -15.34
CA MET A 228 -7.38 -7.86 -15.55
C MET A 228 -7.78 -9.35 -15.57
N TYR A 229 -8.73 -9.74 -14.73
CA TYR A 229 -9.31 -11.08 -14.75
C TYR A 229 -9.98 -11.38 -16.10
N LEU A 230 -10.83 -10.49 -16.58
CA LEU A 230 -11.59 -10.70 -17.83
C LEU A 230 -10.65 -10.79 -19.05
N GLU A 231 -9.61 -9.97 -19.07
CA GLU A 231 -8.59 -10.01 -20.12
C GLU A 231 -7.77 -11.31 -20.07
N ALA A 232 -7.44 -11.80 -18.87
CA ALA A 232 -6.75 -13.07 -18.68
C ALA A 232 -7.62 -14.28 -19.09
N GLU A 233 -8.92 -14.25 -18.74
CA GLU A 233 -9.91 -15.25 -19.17
C GLU A 233 -9.98 -15.33 -20.69
N LYS A 234 -10.17 -14.20 -21.36
CA LYS A 234 -10.27 -14.12 -22.82
C LYS A 234 -9.02 -14.72 -23.50
N LYS A 235 -7.83 -14.28 -23.11
CA LYS A 235 -6.55 -14.79 -23.67
C LYS A 235 -6.37 -16.29 -23.45
N SER A 236 -6.75 -16.78 -22.28
CA SER A 236 -6.58 -18.19 -21.94
C SER A 236 -7.54 -19.09 -22.73
N LEU A 237 -8.77 -18.62 -22.99
CA LEU A 237 -9.74 -19.30 -23.84
C LEU A 237 -9.29 -19.33 -25.32
N GLU A 238 -8.73 -18.23 -25.83
CA GLU A 238 -8.19 -18.15 -27.20
C GLU A 238 -7.04 -19.15 -27.44
N LEU A 239 -6.23 -19.43 -26.41
CA LEU A 239 -5.12 -20.39 -26.49
C LEU A 239 -5.58 -21.86 -26.48
N GLY A 240 -6.82 -22.15 -26.06
CA GLY A 240 -7.39 -23.51 -26.10
C GLY A 240 -6.71 -24.53 -25.19
N LYS A 241 -5.92 -24.10 -24.19
CA LYS A 241 -5.09 -24.99 -23.34
C LYS A 241 -5.71 -25.40 -22.00
N LEU A 242 -7.01 -25.17 -21.81
CA LEU A 242 -7.70 -25.38 -20.52
C LEU A 242 -8.70 -26.55 -20.53
N GLU A 243 -8.51 -27.49 -21.45
CA GLU A 243 -9.28 -28.74 -21.46
C GLU A 243 -8.97 -29.56 -20.19
N GLY A 244 -10.01 -29.98 -19.48
CA GLY A 244 -9.90 -30.76 -18.23
C GLY A 244 -9.94 -29.96 -16.93
N PHE A 245 -9.89 -28.62 -16.97
CA PHE A 245 -10.00 -27.79 -15.78
C PHE A 245 -11.46 -27.64 -15.34
N THR A 246 -11.69 -27.68 -14.03
CA THR A 246 -12.93 -27.23 -13.39
C THR A 246 -13.09 -25.71 -13.51
N GLN A 247 -14.31 -25.21 -13.30
CA GLN A 247 -14.55 -23.76 -13.32
C GLN A 247 -13.77 -23.02 -12.22
N GLU A 248 -13.62 -23.65 -11.05
CA GLU A 248 -12.86 -23.08 -9.93
C GLU A 248 -11.38 -22.93 -10.26
N GLU A 249 -10.76 -23.97 -10.85
CA GLU A 249 -9.36 -23.91 -11.28
C GLU A 249 -9.13 -22.85 -12.37
N LYS A 250 -10.08 -22.72 -13.31
CA LYS A 250 -10.03 -21.66 -14.34
C LYS A 250 -10.07 -20.27 -13.71
N ASN A 251 -11.01 -20.03 -12.80
CA ASN A 251 -11.15 -18.74 -12.13
C ASN A 251 -9.86 -18.36 -11.37
N ASN A 252 -9.32 -19.31 -10.59
CA ASN A 252 -8.06 -19.13 -9.86
C ASN A 252 -6.88 -18.84 -10.79
N LEU A 253 -6.85 -19.47 -11.97
CA LEU A 253 -5.81 -19.21 -12.98
C LEU A 253 -5.93 -17.80 -13.56
N TYR A 254 -7.14 -17.38 -13.93
CA TYR A 254 -7.37 -16.06 -14.52
C TYR A 254 -7.06 -14.92 -13.55
N GLU A 255 -7.44 -15.05 -12.27
CA GLU A 255 -7.08 -14.08 -11.23
C GLU A 255 -5.56 -13.93 -11.13
N LYS A 256 -4.82 -15.05 -11.08
CA LYS A 256 -3.35 -15.03 -10.98
C LYS A 256 -2.69 -14.42 -12.22
N ILE A 257 -3.11 -14.81 -13.42
CA ILE A 257 -2.56 -14.26 -14.67
C ILE A 257 -2.87 -12.76 -14.78
N GLY A 258 -4.09 -12.34 -14.45
CA GLY A 258 -4.48 -10.94 -14.47
C GLY A 258 -3.65 -10.10 -13.50
N ILE A 259 -3.49 -10.58 -12.28
CA ILE A 259 -2.66 -9.93 -11.25
C ILE A 259 -1.19 -9.88 -11.69
N ASP A 260 -0.66 -10.91 -12.32
CA ASP A 260 0.72 -10.91 -12.83
C ASP A 260 0.91 -9.92 -14.01
N GLY A 261 -0.13 -9.75 -14.83
CA GLY A 261 -0.20 -8.78 -15.92
C GLY A 261 -0.35 -7.32 -15.48
N SER A 262 -0.62 -7.06 -14.19
CA SER A 262 -0.87 -5.70 -13.66
C SER A 262 0.36 -4.77 -13.62
N GLY A 263 1.54 -5.24 -14.04
CA GLY A 263 2.77 -4.44 -14.08
C GLY A 263 3.72 -4.67 -12.90
N LYS A 264 3.61 -5.80 -12.17
CA LYS A 264 4.50 -6.14 -11.05
C LYS A 264 5.98 -6.12 -11.43
N SER A 265 6.33 -6.69 -12.58
CA SER A 265 7.72 -6.70 -13.06
C SER A 265 8.26 -5.30 -13.34
N THR A 266 7.41 -4.35 -13.74
CA THR A 266 7.80 -2.94 -13.91
C THR A 266 8.10 -2.30 -12.56
N GLN A 267 7.22 -2.52 -11.57
CA GLN A 267 7.42 -1.99 -10.22
C GLN A 267 8.63 -2.63 -9.52
N ALA A 268 8.87 -3.93 -9.73
CA ALA A 268 10.04 -4.63 -9.19
C ALA A 268 11.36 -4.06 -9.73
N LYS A 269 11.39 -3.62 -11.00
CA LYS A 269 12.54 -2.91 -11.58
C LYS A 269 12.76 -1.54 -10.96
N PHE A 270 11.70 -0.76 -10.75
CA PHE A 270 11.84 0.53 -10.07
C PHE A 270 12.32 0.37 -8.62
N LEU A 271 11.86 -0.67 -7.93
CA LEU A 271 12.37 -1.01 -6.60
C LEU A 271 13.84 -1.44 -6.66
N GLU A 272 14.24 -2.24 -7.65
CA GLU A 272 15.64 -2.62 -7.86
C GLU A 272 16.52 -1.39 -8.08
N GLU A 273 16.13 -0.48 -8.98
CA GLU A 273 16.86 0.76 -9.26
C GLU A 273 17.02 1.61 -8.00
N PHE A 274 15.95 1.74 -7.21
CA PHE A 274 15.96 2.47 -5.95
C PHE A 274 16.94 1.86 -4.93
N LEU A 275 16.87 0.55 -4.70
CA LEU A 275 17.72 -0.14 -3.72
C LEU A 275 19.19 -0.22 -4.18
N SER A 276 19.41 -0.37 -5.49
CA SER A 276 20.73 -0.42 -6.13
C SER A 276 21.55 0.86 -5.97
N SER A 277 20.89 1.99 -5.69
CA SER A 277 21.58 3.26 -5.43
C SER A 277 22.49 3.23 -4.20
N LYS A 278 22.26 2.30 -3.27
CA LYS A 278 23.01 2.17 -2.01
C LYS A 278 23.63 0.79 -1.80
N ASN A 279 22.90 -0.26 -2.15
CA ASN A 279 23.27 -1.64 -1.85
C ASN A 279 23.16 -2.51 -3.10
N GLU A 280 24.01 -3.53 -3.20
CA GLU A 280 23.86 -4.54 -4.25
C GLU A 280 22.48 -5.19 -4.16
N THR A 281 21.78 -5.20 -5.30
CA THR A 281 20.41 -5.71 -5.40
C THR A 281 20.33 -6.67 -6.57
N TYR A 282 19.58 -7.76 -6.39
CA TYR A 282 19.37 -8.79 -7.38
C TYR A 282 17.87 -8.97 -7.63
N LEU A 283 17.41 -8.50 -8.79
CA LEU A 283 16.08 -8.82 -9.29
C LEU A 283 16.08 -10.20 -9.96
N THR A 284 15.10 -11.02 -9.59
CA THR A 284 14.95 -12.37 -10.12
C THR A 284 13.48 -12.75 -10.28
N CYS A 285 13.23 -13.88 -10.95
CA CYS A 285 11.90 -14.41 -11.21
C CYS A 285 11.94 -15.92 -11.48
N GLU A 286 10.77 -16.56 -11.38
CA GLU A 286 10.55 -17.93 -11.82
C GLU A 286 9.67 -17.97 -13.09
N PRO A 287 9.95 -18.84 -14.09
CA PRO A 287 11.12 -19.73 -14.17
C PRO A 287 12.42 -18.93 -14.25
N THR A 288 13.51 -19.41 -13.68
CA THR A 288 14.78 -18.66 -13.71
C THR A 288 15.39 -18.62 -15.12
N PHE A 289 16.50 -17.89 -15.26
CA PHE A 289 17.35 -17.94 -16.46
C PHE A 289 18.51 -18.93 -16.32
N ASN A 290 18.55 -19.71 -15.24
CA ASN A 290 19.53 -20.78 -15.03
C ASN A 290 19.18 -21.99 -15.90
N PRO A 291 20.05 -23.02 -16.01
CA PRO A 291 19.83 -24.14 -16.92
C PRO A 291 18.45 -24.83 -16.77
N ILE A 292 17.97 -25.01 -15.54
CA ILE A 292 16.67 -25.66 -15.29
C ILE A 292 15.52 -24.74 -15.73
N GLY A 293 15.51 -23.47 -15.30
CA GLY A 293 14.52 -22.48 -15.73
C GLY A 293 14.52 -22.26 -17.24
N GLN A 294 15.68 -22.32 -17.90
CA GLN A 294 15.79 -22.24 -19.36
C GLN A 294 15.09 -23.41 -20.06
N MET A 295 15.17 -24.63 -19.51
CA MET A 295 14.42 -25.77 -20.05
C MET A 295 12.90 -25.53 -19.98
N ILE A 296 12.42 -24.96 -18.87
CA ILE A 296 11.00 -24.61 -18.71
C ILE A 296 10.58 -23.54 -19.74
N ARG A 297 11.39 -22.49 -19.91
CA ARG A 297 11.16 -21.43 -20.90
C ARG A 297 11.16 -21.97 -22.32
N ASP A 298 12.05 -22.91 -22.64
CA ASP A 298 12.11 -23.55 -23.95
C ASP A 298 10.87 -24.43 -24.21
N ILE A 299 10.32 -25.09 -23.18
CA ILE A 299 9.03 -25.79 -23.27
C ILE A 299 7.89 -24.82 -23.58
N PHE A 300 7.77 -23.71 -22.84
CA PHE A 300 6.69 -22.75 -23.06
C PHE A 300 6.80 -21.99 -24.38
N SER A 301 8.02 -21.79 -24.88
CA SER A 301 8.26 -21.21 -26.22
C SER A 301 7.99 -22.20 -27.37
N GLY A 302 7.70 -23.47 -27.06
CA GLY A 302 7.41 -24.51 -28.04
C GLY A 302 8.65 -25.14 -28.69
N LYS A 303 9.86 -24.85 -28.20
CA LYS A 303 11.10 -25.48 -28.68
C LYS A 303 11.24 -26.93 -28.21
N ILE A 304 10.69 -27.25 -27.05
CA ILE A 304 10.74 -28.58 -26.43
C ILE A 304 9.31 -29.03 -26.13
N ASN A 305 8.95 -30.24 -26.56
CA ASN A 305 7.70 -30.86 -26.14
C ASN A 305 7.92 -31.64 -24.83
N SER A 306 7.04 -31.43 -23.85
CA SER A 306 7.10 -32.12 -22.56
C SER A 306 5.68 -32.32 -22.01
N ASN A 307 5.52 -33.28 -21.10
CA ASN A 307 4.25 -33.51 -20.42
C ASN A 307 4.19 -32.71 -19.10
N ASN A 308 2.98 -32.56 -18.56
CA ASN A 308 2.73 -31.71 -17.39
C ASN A 308 3.43 -32.18 -16.11
N HIS A 309 3.68 -33.49 -15.94
CA HIS A 309 4.41 -34.02 -14.78
C HIS A 309 5.89 -33.62 -14.82
N VAL A 310 6.51 -33.69 -16.01
CA VAL A 310 7.90 -33.26 -16.21
C VAL A 310 8.02 -31.76 -16.02
N ILE A 311 7.09 -30.97 -16.57
CA ILE A 311 7.06 -29.51 -16.37
C ILE A 311 6.98 -29.19 -14.87
N THR A 312 6.11 -29.88 -14.13
CA THR A 312 5.96 -29.69 -12.69
C THR A 312 7.25 -29.99 -11.94
N GLY A 313 7.87 -31.15 -12.20
CA GLY A 313 9.16 -31.52 -11.60
C GLY A 313 10.29 -30.53 -11.93
N LEU A 314 10.30 -29.98 -13.16
CA LEU A 314 11.27 -28.96 -13.55
C LEU A 314 11.09 -27.66 -12.76
N PHE A 315 9.85 -27.21 -12.52
CA PHE A 315 9.61 -26.02 -11.68
C PHE A 315 10.07 -26.22 -10.23
N VAL A 316 9.81 -27.40 -9.65
CA VAL A 316 10.31 -27.73 -8.30
C VAL A 316 11.84 -27.70 -8.28
N ALA A 317 12.48 -28.31 -9.27
CA ALA A 317 13.93 -28.32 -9.38
C ALA A 317 14.52 -26.91 -9.62
N ASP A 318 13.88 -26.10 -10.46
CA ASP A 318 14.29 -24.71 -10.74
C ASP A 318 14.22 -23.86 -9.47
N ARG A 319 13.13 -24.00 -8.70
CA ARG A 319 12.98 -23.34 -7.41
C ARG A 319 14.07 -23.74 -6.42
N LEU A 320 14.30 -25.05 -6.25
CA LEU A 320 15.32 -25.54 -5.32
C LEU A 320 16.72 -25.05 -5.70
N ASP A 321 17.07 -25.11 -6.99
CA ASP A 321 18.35 -24.56 -7.49
C ASP A 321 18.41 -23.03 -7.26
N HIS A 322 17.32 -22.31 -7.53
CA HIS A 322 17.24 -20.87 -7.31
C HIS A 322 17.43 -20.48 -5.83
N ILE A 323 16.96 -21.27 -4.87
CA ILE A 323 17.17 -21.00 -3.43
C ILE A 323 18.57 -21.43 -2.99
N LEU A 324 18.90 -22.70 -3.25
CA LEU A 324 19.94 -23.44 -2.54
C LEU A 324 21.29 -23.45 -3.24
N ASN A 325 21.38 -23.03 -4.50
CA ASN A 325 22.65 -23.07 -5.22
C ASN A 325 23.72 -22.22 -4.52
N GLU A 326 24.89 -22.81 -4.24
CA GLU A 326 25.94 -22.16 -3.45
C GLU A 326 26.54 -20.92 -4.13
N TYR A 327 26.50 -20.85 -5.46
CA TYR A 327 27.12 -19.78 -6.24
C TYR A 327 26.16 -18.62 -6.52
N TYR A 328 24.94 -18.95 -6.93
CA TYR A 328 23.95 -17.98 -7.40
C TYR A 328 22.59 -18.09 -6.72
N GLY A 329 22.42 -18.98 -5.75
CA GLY A 329 21.16 -19.14 -5.03
C GLY A 329 20.83 -17.91 -4.19
N ILE A 330 19.54 -17.76 -3.88
CA ILE A 330 19.01 -16.66 -3.07
C ILE A 330 19.67 -16.63 -1.68
N ILE A 331 19.84 -17.79 -1.02
CA ILE A 331 20.46 -17.85 0.32
C ILE A 331 21.89 -17.32 0.27
N SER A 332 22.70 -17.78 -0.69
CA SER A 332 24.09 -17.33 -0.88
C SER A 332 24.19 -15.82 -1.13
N LYS A 333 23.18 -15.22 -1.79
CA LYS A 333 23.12 -13.76 -1.99
C LYS A 333 22.75 -13.01 -0.71
N LEU A 334 21.73 -13.49 0.01
CA LEU A 334 21.30 -12.90 1.27
C LEU A 334 22.42 -12.93 2.32
N GLU A 335 23.17 -14.05 2.41
CA GLU A 335 24.34 -14.18 3.31
C GLU A 335 25.47 -13.18 2.98
N LYS A 336 25.55 -12.71 1.73
CA LYS A 336 26.48 -11.66 1.30
C LYS A 336 25.93 -10.24 1.53
N GLY A 337 24.72 -10.10 2.08
CA GLY A 337 24.05 -8.82 2.29
C GLY A 337 23.44 -8.21 1.01
N ILE A 338 23.23 -9.02 -0.03
CA ILE A 338 22.60 -8.57 -1.28
C ILE A 338 21.08 -8.55 -1.08
N ASN A 339 20.44 -7.43 -1.43
CA ASN A 339 18.99 -7.36 -1.46
C ASN A 339 18.46 -8.27 -2.59
N VAL A 340 17.50 -9.15 -2.30
CA VAL A 340 16.89 -9.98 -3.33
C VAL A 340 15.44 -9.55 -3.53
N ILE A 341 15.10 -9.16 -4.76
CA ILE A 341 13.73 -8.89 -5.18
C ILE A 341 13.33 -10.04 -6.10
N SER A 342 12.31 -10.82 -5.73
CA SER A 342 11.75 -11.80 -6.64
C SER A 342 10.35 -11.38 -7.06
N ASP A 343 10.15 -11.14 -8.35
CA ASP A 343 8.79 -11.14 -8.89
C ASP A 343 8.32 -12.60 -9.09
N ARG A 344 7.01 -12.84 -8.98
CA ARG A 344 6.34 -14.08 -9.41
C ARG A 344 6.69 -15.37 -8.65
N TYR A 345 7.45 -15.32 -7.56
CA TYR A 345 8.07 -16.50 -6.93
C TYR A 345 7.12 -17.62 -6.49
N TYR A 346 6.04 -17.30 -5.77
CA TYR A 346 5.08 -18.31 -5.31
C TYR A 346 4.06 -18.67 -6.40
N PHE A 347 3.59 -17.66 -7.12
CA PHE A 347 2.50 -17.78 -8.09
C PHE A 347 2.91 -18.44 -9.41
N SER A 348 4.18 -18.39 -9.81
CA SER A 348 4.74 -19.11 -10.96
C SER A 348 4.45 -20.61 -10.85
N SER A 349 4.85 -21.23 -9.75
CA SER A 349 4.63 -22.65 -9.49
C SER A 349 3.13 -22.97 -9.45
N PHE A 350 2.29 -22.16 -8.80
CA PHE A 350 0.85 -22.43 -8.78
C PHE A 350 0.17 -22.26 -10.16
N ALA A 351 0.54 -21.25 -10.94
CA ALA A 351 -0.04 -20.98 -12.25
C ALA A 351 0.33 -22.03 -13.30
N TYR A 352 1.49 -22.70 -13.12
CA TYR A 352 1.99 -23.69 -14.06
C TYR A 352 1.92 -25.15 -13.56
N GLN A 353 1.80 -25.41 -12.25
CA GLN A 353 1.73 -26.75 -11.65
C GLN A 353 0.32 -27.16 -11.23
N GLY A 354 -0.50 -26.21 -10.76
CA GLY A 354 -1.82 -26.48 -10.15
C GLY A 354 -2.88 -27.00 -11.12
N ALA A 355 -2.56 -27.10 -12.40
CA ALA A 355 -3.46 -27.58 -13.45
C ALA A 355 -3.57 -29.11 -13.52
N HIS A 356 -2.53 -29.85 -13.09
CA HIS A 356 -2.40 -31.25 -13.49
C HIS A 356 -1.75 -32.19 -12.45
N VAL A 357 -1.24 -31.69 -11.33
CA VAL A 357 -0.57 -32.53 -10.31
C VAL A 357 -1.06 -32.15 -8.90
N PRO A 358 -1.44 -33.12 -8.04
CA PRO A 358 -1.90 -32.87 -6.67
C PRO A 358 -0.86 -32.13 -5.82
N PHE A 359 -1.33 -31.28 -4.90
CA PHE A 359 -0.48 -30.52 -3.96
C PHE A 359 0.46 -31.39 -3.13
N ASP A 360 0.06 -32.63 -2.81
CA ASP A 360 0.86 -33.56 -2.02
C ASP A 360 2.16 -34.02 -2.72
N TRP A 361 2.34 -33.68 -4.01
CA TRP A 361 3.51 -34.00 -4.80
C TRP A 361 4.52 -32.84 -4.89
N VAL A 362 4.10 -31.63 -4.52
CA VAL A 362 4.88 -30.38 -4.51
C VAL A 362 5.39 -30.12 -3.10
#